data_AF-A0A2K8T710-F1
#
_entry.id   AF-A0A2K8T710-F1
#
_cell.length_a   1.000
_cell.length_b   1.000
_cell.length_c   1.000
_cell.angle_alpha   90.00
_cell.angle_beta   90.00
_cell.angle_gamma   90.00
#
_symmetry.space_group_name_H-M   'P 1'
#
loop_
_entity.id
_entity.type
_entity.pdbx_description
1 polymer ?
#
loop_
_entity_poly.entity_id
_entity_poly.type
_entity_poly.pdbx_seq_one_letter_code
_entity_poly.pdbx_strand_id
1 'polypeptide(L)'
;MDINDVVYIRWDAEKIAIVKEAMKKTDSGRDGMSARALAQALQGNGISCSHQNLNKLFSGKYSIISLEIAQGICEVLSIPVQDIVKIYKFSVYKG
;
A
#
# COMPACT_ATOMS: atom_id res chain seq x y z
N MET A 1 18.04 9.67 6.41
CA MET A 1 16.64 9.27 6.56
C MET A 1 16.54 7.93 5.91
N ASP A 2 16.51 6.93 6.76
CA ASP A 2 16.24 5.55 6.39
C ASP A 2 14.73 5.42 6.15
N ILE A 3 14.29 4.48 5.31
CA ILE A 3 12.87 4.13 5.20
C ILE A 3 12.31 3.71 6.57
N ASN A 4 13.17 3.19 7.45
CA ASN A 4 12.87 2.85 8.84
C ASN A 4 12.43 4.08 9.68
N ASP A 5 12.74 5.30 9.25
CA ASP A 5 12.31 6.54 9.93
C ASP A 5 10.90 7.00 9.48
N VAL A 6 10.32 6.36 8.47
CA VAL A 6 9.05 6.76 7.85
C VAL A 6 7.88 5.97 8.43
N VAL A 7 7.03 6.63 9.21
CA VAL A 7 5.86 5.97 9.83
C VAL A 7 4.63 6.00 8.90
N TYR A 8 4.50 7.06 8.10
CA TYR A 8 3.34 7.30 7.26
C TYR A 8 3.75 7.76 5.86
N ILE A 9 2.98 7.36 4.86
CA ILE A 9 3.18 7.77 3.46
C ILE A 9 1.94 8.43 2.91
N ARG A 10 2.14 9.33 1.95
CA ARG A 10 1.04 9.89 1.16
C ARG A 10 0.38 8.78 0.34
N TRP A 11 -0.94 8.75 0.39
CA TRP A 11 -1.77 7.84 -0.37
C TRP A 11 -2.60 8.63 -1.39
N ASP A 12 -2.48 8.26 -2.66
CA ASP A 12 -3.13 8.97 -3.78
C ASP A 12 -3.68 8.00 -4.83
N ALA A 13 -4.42 8.57 -5.79
CA ALA A 13 -5.11 7.82 -6.83
C ALA A 13 -4.16 6.97 -7.69
N GLU A 14 -2.92 7.42 -7.91
CA GLU A 14 -1.89 6.67 -8.64
C GLU A 14 -1.54 5.39 -7.89
N LYS A 15 -1.22 5.47 -6.59
CA LYS A 15 -0.94 4.29 -5.75
C LYS A 15 -2.14 3.34 -5.67
N ILE A 16 -3.35 3.88 -5.55
CA ILE A 16 -4.58 3.09 -5.57
C ILE A 16 -4.70 2.32 -6.89
N ALA A 17 -4.41 2.95 -8.02
CA ALA A 17 -4.47 2.30 -9.32
C ALA A 17 -3.44 1.18 -9.44
N ILE A 18 -2.19 1.40 -9.01
CA ILE A 18 -1.14 0.39 -8.99
C ILE A 18 -1.59 -0.84 -8.20
N VAL A 19 -2.12 -0.65 -6.98
CA VAL A 19 -2.59 -1.75 -6.15
C VAL A 19 -3.76 -2.49 -6.79
N LYS A 20 -4.75 -1.77 -7.34
CA LYS A 20 -5.90 -2.42 -8.00
C LYS A 20 -5.48 -3.23 -9.23
N GLU A 21 -4.53 -2.73 -10.01
CA GLU A 21 -3.99 -3.46 -11.16
C GLU A 21 -3.20 -4.69 -10.73
N ALA A 22 -2.43 -4.61 -9.64
CA ALA A 22 -1.75 -5.77 -9.07
C ALA A 22 -2.74 -6.81 -8.54
N MET A 23 -3.78 -6.38 -7.81
CA MET A 23 -4.86 -7.25 -7.34
C MET A 23 -5.53 -8.03 -8.47
N LYS A 24 -5.78 -7.40 -9.63
CA LYS A 24 -6.32 -8.08 -10.82
C LYS A 24 -5.37 -9.15 -11.39
N LYS A 25 -4.06 -9.00 -11.21
CA LYS A 25 -3.02 -9.88 -11.76
C LYS A 25 -2.62 -11.03 -10.84
N THR A 26 -2.84 -10.89 -9.53
CA THR A 26 -2.41 -11.87 -8.51
C THR A 26 -3.11 -13.23 -8.60
N ASP A 27 -4.22 -13.34 -9.32
CA ASP A 27 -4.92 -14.62 -9.49
C ASP A 27 -4.97 -15.01 -10.96
N SER A 28 -4.64 -16.28 -11.24
CA SER A 28 -4.68 -16.86 -12.61
C SER A 28 -6.11 -17.14 -13.08
N GLY A 29 -7.11 -16.70 -12.31
CA GLY A 29 -8.54 -16.85 -12.57
C GLY A 29 -9.22 -15.52 -12.96
N ARG A 30 -10.51 -15.60 -13.35
CA ARG A 30 -11.28 -14.48 -13.92
C ARG A 30 -11.47 -13.26 -13.00
N ASP A 31 -11.32 -13.39 -11.68
CA ASP A 31 -11.83 -12.39 -10.74
C ASP A 31 -10.76 -11.65 -9.91
N GLY A 32 -9.48 -12.02 -10.01
CA GLY A 32 -8.39 -11.39 -9.25
C GLY A 32 -8.54 -11.47 -7.72
N MET A 33 -7.62 -10.83 -6.98
CA MET A 33 -7.65 -10.78 -5.53
C MET A 33 -8.69 -9.76 -5.04
N SER A 34 -9.58 -10.17 -4.14
CA SER A 34 -10.56 -9.27 -3.51
C SER A 34 -9.96 -8.49 -2.33
N ALA A 35 -10.59 -7.38 -1.94
CA ALA A 35 -10.17 -6.62 -0.73
C ALA A 35 -10.28 -7.45 0.56
N ARG A 36 -11.19 -8.44 0.61
CA ARG A 36 -11.28 -9.36 1.76
C ARG A 36 -10.11 -10.34 1.78
N ALA A 37 -9.74 -10.89 0.62
CA ALA A 37 -8.59 -11.78 0.49
C ALA A 37 -7.28 -11.06 0.85
N LEU A 38 -7.12 -9.81 0.38
CA LEU A 38 -5.97 -8.99 0.75
C LEU A 38 -5.92 -8.70 2.27
N ALA A 39 -7.06 -8.38 2.91
CA ALA A 39 -7.10 -8.20 4.36
C ALA A 39 -6.68 -9.47 5.11
N GLN A 40 -7.13 -10.65 4.65
CA GLN A 40 -6.74 -11.93 5.26
C GLN A 40 -5.25 -12.21 5.09
N ALA A 41 -4.68 -11.94 3.90
CA ALA A 41 -3.25 -12.10 3.66
C ALA A 41 -2.40 -11.16 4.53
N LEU A 42 -2.81 -9.89 4.66
CA LEU A 42 -2.15 -8.93 5.55
C LEU A 42 -2.18 -9.39 7.01
N GLN A 43 -3.32 -9.90 7.47
CA GLN A 43 -3.44 -10.47 8.82
C GLN A 43 -2.57 -11.70 9.01
N GLY A 44 -2.42 -12.54 7.98
CA GLY A 44 -1.47 -13.66 7.97
C GLY A 44 -0.01 -13.22 8.16
N ASN A 45 0.33 -12.03 7.68
CA ASN A 45 1.65 -11.40 7.87
C ASN A 45 1.74 -10.57 9.18
N GLY A 46 0.74 -10.65 10.07
CA GLY A 46 0.71 -9.90 11.33
C GLY A 46 0.27 -8.44 11.20
N ILE A 47 -0.14 -7.98 10.01
CA ILE A 47 -0.55 -6.60 9.76
C ILE A 47 -2.06 -6.46 9.97
N SER A 48 -2.44 -5.68 10.98
CA SER A 48 -3.85 -5.46 11.32
C SER A 48 -4.52 -4.46 10.37
N CYS A 49 -5.11 -4.96 9.28
CA CYS A 49 -5.90 -4.16 8.38
C CYS A 49 -7.23 -4.84 8.05
N SER A 50 -8.35 -4.19 8.39
CA SER A 50 -9.68 -4.74 8.07
C SER A 50 -10.02 -4.51 6.60
N HIS A 51 -10.83 -5.39 6.01
CA HIS A 51 -11.34 -5.21 4.65
C HIS A 51 -12.13 -3.90 4.46
N GLN A 52 -12.78 -3.40 5.53
CA GLN A 52 -13.45 -2.10 5.52
C GLN A 52 -12.44 -0.95 5.39
N ASN A 53 -11.31 -1.03 6.08
CA ASN A 53 -10.23 -0.04 5.98
C ASN A 53 -9.58 -0.10 4.58
N LEU A 54 -9.37 -1.29 4.02
CA LEU A 54 -8.90 -1.42 2.64
C LEU A 54 -9.89 -0.81 1.63
N ASN A 55 -11.19 -1.01 1.79
CA ASN A 55 -12.19 -0.36 0.93
C ASN A 55 -12.16 1.18 1.04
N LYS A 56 -11.91 1.73 2.24
CA LYS A 56 -11.72 3.18 2.43
C LYS A 56 -10.43 3.67 1.76
N LEU A 57 -9.36 2.91 1.87
CA LEU A 57 -8.07 3.15 1.22
C LEU A 57 -8.21 3.14 -0.32
N PHE A 58 -8.96 2.20 -0.88
CA PHE A 58 -9.20 2.08 -2.32
C PHE A 58 -10.24 3.06 -2.89
N SER A 59 -11.03 3.69 -2.03
CA SER A 59 -11.93 4.79 -2.41
C SER A 59 -11.26 6.16 -2.26
N GLY A 60 -10.00 6.22 -1.84
CA GLY A 60 -9.27 7.48 -1.67
C GLY A 60 -9.73 8.28 -0.45
N LYS A 61 -10.46 7.68 0.49
CA LYS A 61 -10.88 8.36 1.74
C LYS A 61 -9.70 8.69 2.65
N TYR A 62 -8.58 7.99 2.49
CA TYR A 62 -7.34 8.27 3.21
C TYR A 62 -6.34 8.94 2.28
N SER A 63 -5.82 10.09 2.71
CA SER A 63 -4.71 10.79 2.04
C SER A 63 -3.34 10.34 2.55
N ILE A 64 -3.31 9.61 3.67
CA ILE A 64 -2.12 9.13 4.36
C ILE A 64 -2.42 7.74 4.93
N ILE A 65 -1.48 6.81 4.80
CA ILE A 65 -1.56 5.46 5.41
C ILE A 65 -0.23 5.12 6.11
N SER A 66 -0.22 4.12 7.00
CA SER A 66 1.03 3.67 7.62
C SER A 66 1.94 3.01 6.57
N LEU A 67 3.25 3.18 6.75
CA LEU A 67 4.24 2.51 5.91
C LEU A 67 4.09 0.98 6.00
N GLU A 68 3.81 0.46 7.19
CA GLU A 68 3.56 -0.97 7.44
C GLU A 68 2.45 -1.53 6.53
N ILE A 69 1.30 -0.85 6.44
CA ILE A 69 0.21 -1.28 5.55
C ILE A 69 0.65 -1.22 4.09
N ALA A 70 1.38 -0.17 3.69
CA ALA A 70 1.85 -0.04 2.32
C ALA A 70 2.84 -1.14 1.94
N GLN A 71 3.79 -1.46 2.81
CA GLN A 71 4.77 -2.53 2.63
C GLN A 71 4.10 -3.90 2.60
N GLY A 72 3.15 -4.15 3.51
CA GLY A 72 2.37 -5.39 3.49
C GLY A 72 1.59 -5.59 2.19
N ILE A 73 0.97 -4.52 1.67
CA ILE A 73 0.29 -4.58 0.37
C ILE A 73 1.29 -4.91 -0.75
N CYS A 74 2.47 -4.28 -0.72
CA CYS A 74 3.51 -4.54 -1.71
C CYS A 74 3.99 -6.00 -1.66
N GLU A 75 4.20 -6.54 -0.46
CA GLU A 75 4.61 -7.92 -0.27
C GLU A 75 3.56 -8.91 -0.78
N VAL A 76 2.31 -8.78 -0.32
CA VAL A 76 1.21 -9.68 -0.70
C VAL A 76 0.97 -9.68 -2.20
N LEU A 77 1.08 -8.52 -2.84
CA LEU A 77 0.79 -8.35 -4.26
C LEU A 77 2.05 -8.40 -5.15
N SER A 78 3.22 -8.69 -4.57
CA SER A 78 4.50 -8.68 -5.27
C SER A 78 4.78 -7.38 -6.04
N ILE A 79 4.36 -6.25 -5.49
CA ILE A 79 4.62 -4.91 -6.03
C ILE A 79 6.01 -4.46 -5.53
N PRO A 80 6.90 -3.96 -6.40
CA PRO A 80 8.12 -3.31 -5.95
C PRO A 80 7.80 -2.12 -5.03
N VAL A 81 8.34 -2.10 -3.82
CA VAL A 81 8.04 -1.06 -2.81
C VAL A 81 8.29 0.36 -3.36
N GLN A 82 9.29 0.53 -4.22
CA GLN A 82 9.64 1.79 -4.89
C GLN A 82 8.54 2.37 -5.81
N ASP A 83 7.60 1.54 -6.25
CA ASP A 83 6.47 1.98 -7.08
C ASP A 83 5.38 2.66 -6.22
N ILE A 84 5.35 2.34 -4.93
CA ILE A 84 4.41 2.91 -3.96
C ILE A 84 5.09 3.96 -3.06
N VAL A 85 6.34 3.74 -2.67
CA VAL A 85 7.07 4.57 -1.70
C VAL A 85 8.28 5.20 -2.39
N LYS A 86 8.20 6.51 -2.62
CA LYS A 86 9.32 7.33 -3.11
C LYS A 86 9.78 8.27 -2.00
N ILE A 87 11.01 8.08 -1.52
CA ILE A 87 11.61 8.94 -0.51
C ILE A 87 12.32 10.09 -1.21
N TYR A 88 11.81 11.31 -1.02
CA TYR A 88 12.47 12.51 -1.49
C TYR A 88 13.25 13.14 -0.35
N LYS A 89 14.57 13.28 -0.52
CA LYS A 89 15.41 14.02 0.42
C LYS A 89 15.44 15.48 0.00
N PHE A 90 14.69 16.34 0.70
CA PHE A 90 14.81 17.78 0.55
C PHE A 90 15.81 18.30 1.59
N SER A 91 16.98 18.75 1.14
CA SER A 91 17.90 19.49 2.00
C SER A 91 17.48 20.96 1.98
N VAL A 92 16.86 21.42 3.06
CA VAL A 92 16.54 22.84 3.21
C VAL A 92 17.85 23.55 3.58
N TYR A 93 18.50 24.19 2.60
CA TYR A 93 19.56 25.15 2.88
C TYR A 93 18.96 26.29 3.69
N LYS A 94 19.29 26.36 4.99
CA LYS A 94 19.13 27.59 5.76
C LYS A 94 20.32 28.48 5.39
N GLY A 95 20.06 29.47 4.55
CA GLY A 95 20.92 30.65 4.44
C GLY A 95 20.88 31.47 5.71
#